data_AF-A0A938RRQ1-F1
#
_entry.id   AF-A0A938RRQ1-F1
#
_cell.length_a   1.000
_cell.length_b   1.000
_cell.length_c   1.000
_cell.angle_alpha   90.00
_cell.angle_beta   90.00
_cell.angle_gamma   90.00
#
_symmetry.space_group_name_H-M   'P 1'
#
loop_
_entity.id
_entity.type
_entity.pdbx_description
1 polymer ?
#
loop_
_entity_poly.entity_id
_entity_poly.type
_entity_poly.pdbx_seq_one_letter_code
_entity_poly.pdbx_strand_id
1 'polypeptide(L)'
;MKYPKWISVRQHLDRKRLDDPYRHTYDQLTALDIRFDWKDARIAVTAGSRYIANLAPITRAVIDYIYSKGGHPFLVPAMGSHGGATVQGQVKVLEEIGLTEETLGAPIRSSMEVVLLGAVENIPVYIDKNAYDADGIVVINRIKAHQAFKGAIQSGLNKMLAIGLGKKAGADAVHASGRIDVLGAMGDFIRSTVPVIFGVAILENSYDETRDAAVVAPDAFKEYDTAWVKESRLLMPKIPIRELDMVIVQKMGKDISGSGMDTNVIGFTRRLVITGQVAVPLAVLDLTEKTEGNAMGIGLADLTTRRLVEKIDYGSTYTNVLATGVYSAGRIPVTLDNDKEILDTVLHRLEHPDK
;
A
#
# COMPACT_ATOMS: atom_id res chain seq x y z
N MET A 1 2.18 31.35 29.26
CA MET A 1 0.91 30.61 29.05
C MET A 1 0.95 29.37 29.91
N LYS A 2 -0.18 28.96 30.50
CA LYS A 2 -0.26 27.68 31.21
C LYS A 2 -0.61 26.62 30.16
N TYR A 3 0.17 25.55 30.09
CA TYR A 3 -0.14 24.44 29.19
C TYR A 3 -1.13 23.48 29.87
N PRO A 4 -2.02 22.82 29.11
CA PRO A 4 -2.89 21.79 29.66
C PRO A 4 -2.04 20.65 30.24
N LYS A 5 -2.64 19.89 31.17
CA LYS A 5 -2.00 18.68 31.69
C LYS A 5 -1.97 17.63 30.60
N TRP A 6 -0.79 17.07 30.35
CA TRP A 6 -0.62 15.98 29.41
C TRP A 6 -1.03 14.66 30.07
N ILE A 7 -1.92 13.92 29.41
CA ILE A 7 -2.32 12.59 29.84
C ILE A 7 -1.77 11.59 28.83
N SER A 8 -1.06 10.57 29.32
CA SER A 8 -0.63 9.47 28.47
C SER A 8 -1.80 8.52 28.23
N VAL A 9 -2.09 8.24 26.97
CA VAL A 9 -3.11 7.27 26.55
C VAL A 9 -2.40 6.09 25.89
N ARG A 10 -2.71 4.87 26.36
CA ARG A 10 -2.24 3.63 25.75
C ARG A 10 -3.43 2.88 25.16
N GLN A 11 -3.36 2.56 23.87
CA GLN A 11 -4.35 1.72 23.21
C GLN A 11 -3.88 0.27 23.17
N HIS A 12 -4.77 -0.65 23.55
CA HIS A 12 -4.57 -2.09 23.35
C HIS A 12 -5.20 -2.47 22.01
N LEU A 13 -4.37 -2.94 21.09
CA LEU A 13 -4.77 -3.27 19.72
C LEU A 13 -4.79 -4.78 19.53
N ASP A 14 -5.50 -5.24 18.50
CA ASP A 14 -5.55 -6.65 18.14
C ASP A 14 -4.14 -7.14 17.74
N ARG A 15 -3.73 -8.26 18.36
CA ARG A 15 -2.42 -8.91 18.19
C ARG A 15 -2.49 -10.28 17.54
N LYS A 16 -3.67 -10.71 17.06
CA LYS A 16 -3.78 -11.98 16.33
C LYS A 16 -2.82 -11.93 15.14
N ARG A 17 -2.04 -13.00 14.99
CA ARG A 17 -1.07 -13.21 13.93
C ARG A 17 -0.97 -14.70 13.62
N LEU A 18 -0.45 -15.00 12.44
CA LEU A 18 -0.03 -16.35 12.08
C LEU A 18 1.34 -16.64 12.70
N ASP A 19 1.48 -17.79 13.35
CA ASP A 19 2.76 -18.25 13.89
C ASP A 19 3.68 -18.78 12.78
N ASP A 20 3.10 -19.47 11.79
CA ASP A 20 3.81 -19.96 10.59
C ASP A 20 3.04 -19.60 9.31
N PRO A 21 3.31 -18.42 8.72
CA PRO A 21 2.66 -17.97 7.49
C PRO A 21 2.95 -18.86 6.27
N TYR A 22 4.11 -19.52 6.22
CA TYR A 22 4.43 -20.46 5.14
C TYR A 22 3.49 -21.66 5.22
N ARG A 23 3.46 -22.32 6.38
CA ARG A 23 2.68 -23.54 6.59
C ARG A 23 1.18 -23.27 6.43
N HIS A 24 0.68 -22.18 7.00
CA HIS A 24 -0.72 -21.75 6.87
C HIS A 24 -1.15 -21.58 5.41
N THR A 25 -0.28 -20.98 4.59
CA THR A 25 -0.56 -20.77 3.16
C THR A 25 -0.49 -22.09 2.39
N TYR A 26 0.54 -22.91 2.65
CA TYR A 26 0.74 -24.20 1.99
C TYR A 26 -0.40 -25.19 2.28
N ASP A 27 -0.85 -25.26 3.54
CA ASP A 27 -1.96 -26.13 3.94
C ASP A 27 -3.27 -25.71 3.25
N GLN A 28 -3.53 -24.41 3.07
CA GLN A 28 -4.68 -23.96 2.28
C GLN A 28 -4.58 -24.32 0.80
N LEU A 29 -3.39 -24.16 0.19
CA LEU A 29 -3.17 -24.54 -1.21
C LEU A 29 -3.45 -26.03 -1.44
N THR A 30 -3.05 -26.88 -0.49
CA THR A 30 -3.27 -28.33 -0.58
C THR A 30 -4.69 -28.77 -0.23
N ALA A 31 -5.42 -27.99 0.57
CA ALA A 31 -6.81 -28.26 0.92
C ALA A 31 -7.81 -27.90 -0.20
N LEU A 32 -7.45 -26.99 -1.11
CA LEU A 32 -8.30 -26.59 -2.23
C LEU A 32 -8.13 -27.53 -3.44
N ASP A 33 -9.25 -27.89 -4.07
CA ASP A 33 -9.26 -28.61 -5.36
C ASP A 33 -8.98 -27.62 -6.51
N ILE A 34 -7.73 -27.21 -6.66
CA ILE A 34 -7.30 -26.31 -7.74
C ILE A 34 -7.11 -27.13 -9.03
N ARG A 35 -8.13 -27.11 -9.89
CA ARG A 35 -8.12 -27.77 -11.19
C ARG A 35 -7.36 -26.94 -12.22
N PHE A 36 -6.11 -27.31 -12.46
CA PHE A 36 -5.23 -26.70 -13.46
C PHE A 36 -4.27 -27.76 -13.99
N ASP A 37 -3.89 -27.67 -15.26
CA ASP A 37 -2.86 -28.56 -15.84
C ASP A 37 -1.47 -28.01 -15.51
N TRP A 38 -0.92 -28.50 -14.41
CA TRP A 38 0.33 -27.99 -13.85
C TRP A 38 1.57 -28.43 -14.61
N LYS A 39 1.48 -29.54 -15.35
CA LYS A 39 2.67 -30.21 -15.87
C LYS A 39 3.39 -29.32 -16.89
N ASP A 40 4.63 -28.98 -16.57
CA ASP A 40 5.50 -28.11 -17.38
C ASP A 40 4.94 -26.70 -17.64
N ALA A 41 3.85 -26.31 -16.96
CA ALA A 41 3.22 -25.01 -17.10
C ALA A 41 4.08 -23.91 -16.48
N ARG A 42 4.28 -22.81 -17.20
CA ARG A 42 5.01 -21.63 -16.73
C ARG A 42 4.06 -20.73 -15.97
N ILE A 43 4.28 -20.57 -14.67
CA ILE A 43 3.34 -19.86 -13.80
C ILE A 43 3.92 -18.52 -13.34
N ALA A 44 3.28 -17.42 -13.73
CA ALA A 44 3.65 -16.09 -13.27
C ALA A 44 3.10 -15.85 -11.85
N VAL A 45 3.96 -15.49 -10.90
CA VAL A 45 3.58 -15.14 -9.53
C VAL A 45 3.85 -13.65 -9.31
N THR A 46 2.81 -12.87 -9.01
CA THR A 46 2.95 -11.41 -8.89
C THR A 46 3.65 -11.00 -7.59
N ALA A 47 4.53 -10.00 -7.67
CA ALA A 47 5.10 -9.36 -6.48
C ALA A 47 4.98 -7.83 -6.55
N GLY A 48 4.36 -7.23 -5.52
CA GLY A 48 4.26 -5.77 -5.39
C GLY A 48 5.53 -5.12 -4.86
N SER A 49 5.49 -3.79 -4.67
CA SER A 49 6.60 -2.98 -4.14
C SER A 49 6.49 -2.66 -2.65
N ARG A 50 5.47 -3.19 -1.96
CA ARG A 50 5.19 -2.85 -0.57
C ARG A 50 5.86 -3.85 0.35
N TYR A 51 6.47 -3.33 1.40
CA TYR A 51 6.78 -4.15 2.56
C TYR A 51 5.48 -4.70 3.14
N ILE A 52 5.39 -6.02 3.19
CA ILE A 52 4.29 -6.79 3.76
C ILE A 52 4.96 -7.82 4.67
N ALA A 53 4.54 -7.91 5.93
CA ALA A 53 5.11 -8.89 6.84
C ALA A 53 4.95 -10.30 6.28
N ASN A 54 6.02 -11.08 6.36
CA ASN A 54 6.08 -12.47 5.91
C ASN A 54 5.73 -12.68 4.43
N LEU A 55 5.91 -11.66 3.57
CA LEU A 55 5.68 -11.82 2.14
C LEU A 55 6.57 -12.91 1.51
N ALA A 56 7.85 -12.96 1.88
CA ALA A 56 8.78 -13.98 1.40
C ALA A 56 8.34 -15.42 1.73
N PRO A 57 8.07 -15.81 3.00
CA PRO A 57 7.59 -17.16 3.30
C PRO A 57 6.22 -17.48 2.67
N ILE A 58 5.28 -16.52 2.58
CA ILE A 58 3.99 -16.74 1.89
C ILE A 58 4.21 -17.01 0.40
N THR A 59 5.07 -16.21 -0.24
CA THR A 59 5.40 -16.35 -1.67
C THR A 59 6.14 -17.67 -1.91
N ARG A 60 7.04 -18.05 -1.00
CA ARG A 60 7.75 -19.32 -1.04
C ARG A 60 6.80 -20.52 -0.95
N ALA A 61 5.78 -20.47 -0.10
CA ALA A 61 4.76 -21.51 -0.02
C ALA A 61 4.02 -21.71 -1.34
N VAL A 62 3.69 -20.61 -2.03
CA VAL A 62 3.08 -20.66 -3.37
C VAL A 62 4.01 -21.29 -4.39
N ILE A 63 5.29 -20.89 -4.40
CA ILE A 63 6.30 -21.42 -5.32
C ILE A 63 6.53 -22.91 -5.11
N ASP A 64 6.74 -23.34 -3.86
CA ASP A 64 6.96 -24.75 -3.53
C ASP A 64 5.72 -25.60 -3.89
N TYR A 65 4.52 -25.05 -3.71
CA TYR A 65 3.28 -25.72 -4.15
C TYR A 65 3.26 -25.92 -5.67
N ILE A 66 3.57 -24.88 -6.46
CA ILE A 66 3.62 -24.98 -7.92
C ILE A 66 4.65 -26.02 -8.37
N TYR A 67 5.86 -26.00 -7.80
CA TYR A 67 6.87 -27.01 -8.07
C TYR A 67 6.40 -28.43 -7.71
N SER A 68 5.72 -28.60 -6.57
CA SER A 68 5.19 -29.90 -6.14
C SER A 68 4.13 -30.48 -7.09
N LYS A 69 3.49 -29.63 -7.90
CA LYS A 69 2.53 -30.03 -8.94
C LYS A 69 3.17 -30.23 -10.32
N GLY A 70 4.48 -29.96 -10.46
CA GLY A 70 5.22 -30.10 -11.72
C GLY A 70 5.22 -28.85 -12.61
N GLY A 71 4.81 -27.68 -12.08
CA GLY A 71 4.88 -26.40 -12.78
C GLY A 71 6.21 -25.68 -12.57
N HIS A 72 6.45 -24.66 -13.41
CA HIS A 72 7.66 -23.83 -13.42
C HIS A 72 7.31 -22.39 -13.05
N PRO A 73 7.34 -22.02 -11.75
CA PRO A 73 7.02 -20.69 -11.30
C PRO A 73 8.12 -19.68 -11.65
N PHE A 74 7.73 -18.43 -11.87
CA PHE A 74 8.63 -17.28 -11.92
C PHE A 74 7.95 -16.04 -11.36
N LEU A 75 8.72 -15.16 -10.73
CA LEU A 75 8.21 -13.93 -10.17
C LEU A 75 8.09 -12.85 -11.24
N VAL A 76 6.97 -12.12 -11.24
CA VAL A 76 6.76 -10.93 -12.06
C VAL A 76 6.60 -9.72 -11.14
N PRO A 77 7.49 -8.71 -11.22
CA PRO A 77 7.31 -7.46 -10.49
C PRO A 77 6.05 -6.74 -11.01
N ALA A 78 5.00 -6.71 -10.20
CA ALA A 78 3.68 -6.15 -10.51
C ALA A 78 3.45 -4.89 -9.67
N MET A 79 4.23 -3.85 -9.93
CA MET A 79 4.33 -2.68 -9.04
C MET A 79 4.04 -1.33 -9.72
N GLY A 80 3.40 -1.35 -10.89
CA GLY A 80 3.04 -0.13 -11.61
C GLY A 80 4.27 0.69 -12.00
N SER A 81 4.32 1.94 -11.54
CA SER A 81 5.43 2.89 -11.77
C SER A 81 6.56 2.85 -10.73
N HIS A 82 6.47 1.99 -9.71
CA HIS A 82 7.51 1.86 -8.68
C HIS A 82 8.84 1.34 -9.26
N GLY A 83 9.93 1.54 -8.51
CA GLY A 83 11.29 1.21 -8.97
C GLY A 83 11.74 2.11 -10.13
N GLY A 84 11.21 3.33 -10.22
CA GLY A 84 11.48 4.24 -11.34
C GLY A 84 10.93 3.77 -12.68
N ALA A 85 10.05 2.75 -12.70
CA ALA A 85 9.57 2.09 -13.90
C ALA A 85 10.71 1.57 -14.81
N THR A 86 11.79 1.06 -14.20
CA THR A 86 12.90 0.40 -14.88
C THR A 86 13.05 -1.04 -14.42
N VAL A 87 13.62 -1.89 -15.27
CA VAL A 87 13.86 -3.31 -14.95
C VAL A 87 14.69 -3.46 -13.69
N GLN A 88 15.84 -2.77 -13.64
CA GLN A 88 16.80 -2.82 -12.53
C GLN A 88 16.20 -2.24 -11.25
N GLY A 89 15.44 -1.13 -11.36
CA GLY A 89 14.83 -0.50 -10.20
C GLY A 89 13.71 -1.36 -9.58
N GLN A 90 12.92 -2.07 -10.40
CA GLN A 90 11.93 -3.01 -9.88
C GLN A 90 12.56 -4.23 -9.21
N VAL A 91 13.65 -4.77 -9.76
CA VAL A 91 14.41 -5.87 -9.13
C VAL A 91 14.98 -5.43 -7.78
N LYS A 92 15.62 -4.27 -7.72
CA LYS A 92 16.15 -3.70 -6.47
C LYS A 92 15.08 -3.56 -5.39
N VAL A 93 13.88 -3.10 -5.77
CA VAL A 93 12.75 -3.01 -4.82
C VAL A 93 12.35 -4.39 -4.28
N LEU A 94 12.38 -5.44 -5.09
CA LEU A 94 12.10 -6.81 -4.63
C LEU A 94 13.19 -7.31 -3.66
N GLU A 95 14.46 -7.05 -3.96
CA GLU A 95 15.59 -7.38 -3.09
C GLU A 95 15.45 -6.71 -1.72
N GLU A 96 15.13 -5.41 -1.69
CA GLU A 96 14.94 -4.62 -0.46
C GLU A 96 13.80 -5.15 0.43
N ILE A 97 12.79 -5.81 -0.15
CA ILE A 97 11.68 -6.44 0.60
C ILE A 97 11.88 -7.95 0.83
N GLY A 98 13.08 -8.48 0.53
CA GLY A 98 13.46 -9.87 0.82
C GLY A 98 13.01 -10.90 -0.22
N LEU A 99 12.58 -10.46 -1.41
CA LEU A 99 12.20 -11.33 -2.52
C LEU A 99 13.35 -11.39 -3.53
N THR A 100 14.17 -12.45 -3.43
CA THR A 100 15.28 -12.73 -4.34
C THR A 100 15.12 -14.12 -4.94
N GLU A 101 15.82 -14.41 -6.04
CA GLU A 101 15.82 -15.76 -6.61
C GLU A 101 16.33 -16.81 -5.62
N GLU A 102 17.27 -16.44 -4.74
CA GLU A 102 17.79 -17.31 -3.68
C GLU A 102 16.74 -17.59 -2.60
N THR A 103 16.07 -16.55 -2.08
CA THR A 103 15.08 -16.74 -1.01
C THR A 103 13.87 -17.54 -1.51
N LEU A 104 13.49 -17.33 -2.77
CA LEU A 104 12.31 -17.93 -3.36
C LEU A 104 12.57 -19.26 -4.08
N GLY A 105 13.81 -19.51 -4.53
CA GLY A 105 14.14 -20.67 -5.36
C GLY A 105 13.51 -20.64 -6.76
N ALA A 106 13.12 -19.45 -7.25
CA ALA A 106 12.47 -19.26 -8.55
C ALA A 106 12.99 -17.98 -9.23
N PRO A 107 13.05 -17.95 -10.58
CA PRO A 107 13.60 -16.81 -11.30
C PRO A 107 12.70 -15.57 -11.21
N ILE A 108 13.31 -14.38 -11.26
CA ILE A 108 12.61 -13.09 -11.32
C ILE A 108 12.66 -12.57 -12.76
N ARG A 109 11.49 -12.38 -13.38
CA ARG A 109 11.35 -11.84 -14.75
C ARG A 109 10.80 -10.43 -14.71
N SER A 110 11.70 -9.45 -14.73
CA SER A 110 11.36 -8.03 -14.75
C SER A 110 11.37 -7.48 -16.18
N SER A 111 10.27 -6.84 -16.59
CA SER A 111 10.11 -6.14 -17.87
C SER A 111 9.13 -4.98 -17.69
N MET A 112 9.24 -3.98 -18.58
CA MET A 112 8.27 -2.89 -18.71
C MET A 112 7.35 -3.05 -19.92
N GLU A 113 7.56 -4.10 -20.73
CA GLU A 113 6.71 -4.42 -21.86
C GLU A 113 5.32 -4.88 -21.39
N VAL A 114 4.30 -4.37 -22.08
CA VAL A 114 2.90 -4.67 -21.79
C VAL A 114 2.15 -5.06 -23.05
N VAL A 115 1.10 -5.85 -22.89
CA VAL A 115 0.10 -6.16 -23.90
C VAL A 115 -1.18 -5.38 -23.58
N LEU A 116 -1.76 -4.71 -24.58
CA LEU A 116 -3.08 -4.11 -24.48
C LEU A 116 -4.14 -5.21 -24.63
N LEU A 117 -4.88 -5.50 -23.56
CA LEU A 117 -5.94 -6.51 -23.57
C LEU A 117 -7.25 -5.98 -24.16
N GLY A 118 -7.49 -4.68 -24.01
CA GLY A 118 -8.73 -4.02 -24.43
C GLY A 118 -9.00 -2.77 -23.60
N ALA A 119 -10.27 -2.49 -23.32
CA ALA A 119 -10.68 -1.37 -22.49
C ALA A 119 -11.93 -1.69 -21.66
N VAL A 120 -12.00 -1.09 -20.47
CA VAL A 120 -13.18 -1.12 -19.60
C VAL A 120 -13.62 0.32 -19.38
N GLU A 121 -14.86 0.64 -19.70
CA GLU A 121 -15.39 2.02 -19.61
C GLU A 121 -14.49 3.07 -20.29
N ASN A 122 -13.97 2.74 -21.48
CA ASN A 122 -13.02 3.56 -22.26
C ASN A 122 -11.64 3.76 -21.62
N ILE A 123 -11.32 3.06 -20.53
CA ILE A 123 -9.99 3.07 -19.91
C ILE A 123 -9.23 1.85 -20.43
N PRO A 124 -8.06 2.02 -21.08
CA PRO A 124 -7.30 0.90 -21.60
C PRO A 124 -6.78 -0.01 -20.48
N VAL A 125 -6.84 -1.31 -20.71
CA VAL A 125 -6.40 -2.35 -19.77
C VAL A 125 -5.15 -3.02 -20.33
N TYR A 126 -4.06 -2.94 -19.57
CA TYR A 126 -2.77 -3.50 -19.93
C TYR A 126 -2.39 -4.64 -19.00
N ILE A 127 -1.52 -5.53 -19.46
CA ILE A 127 -0.91 -6.58 -18.66
C ILE A 127 0.58 -6.75 -19.02
N ASP A 128 1.41 -7.09 -18.05
CA ASP A 128 2.82 -7.44 -18.24
C ASP A 128 2.96 -8.55 -19.28
N LYS A 129 3.90 -8.39 -20.21
CA LYS A 129 4.10 -9.35 -21.31
C LYS A 129 4.53 -10.74 -20.84
N ASN A 130 5.37 -10.85 -19.81
CA ASN A 130 5.77 -12.16 -19.27
C ASN A 130 4.58 -12.88 -18.62
N ALA A 131 3.73 -12.15 -17.90
CA ALA A 131 2.51 -12.69 -17.31
C ALA A 131 1.47 -13.08 -18.39
N TYR A 132 1.35 -12.29 -19.46
CA TYR A 132 0.49 -12.61 -20.61
C TYR A 132 0.94 -13.88 -21.34
N ASP A 133 2.24 -14.04 -21.55
CA ASP A 133 2.81 -15.21 -22.22
C ASP A 133 2.85 -16.46 -21.30
N ALA A 134 2.51 -16.34 -20.01
CA ALA A 134 2.48 -17.46 -19.06
C ALA A 134 1.26 -18.37 -19.26
N ASP A 135 1.39 -19.64 -18.86
CA ASP A 135 0.28 -20.61 -18.92
C ASP A 135 -0.74 -20.38 -17.79
N GLY A 136 -0.32 -19.69 -16.72
CA GLY A 136 -1.19 -19.28 -15.64
C GLY A 136 -0.59 -18.19 -14.75
N ILE A 137 -1.46 -17.46 -14.06
CA ILE A 137 -1.11 -16.32 -13.20
C ILE A 137 -1.62 -16.57 -11.79
N VAL A 138 -0.75 -16.38 -10.79
CA VAL A 138 -1.08 -16.34 -9.37
C VAL A 138 -0.86 -14.93 -8.82
N VAL A 139 -1.88 -14.39 -8.16
CA VAL A 139 -1.88 -13.00 -7.67
C VAL A 139 -1.68 -12.97 -6.16
N ILE A 140 -0.63 -12.33 -5.67
CA ILE A 140 -0.35 -12.18 -4.23
C ILE A 140 -0.42 -10.70 -3.89
N ASN A 141 -1.25 -10.32 -2.91
CA ASN A 141 -1.23 -8.94 -2.41
C ASN A 141 -1.84 -8.80 -1.02
N ARG A 142 -1.43 -7.73 -0.31
CA ARG A 142 -2.09 -7.27 0.92
C ARG A 142 -3.36 -6.48 0.59
N ILE A 143 -4.43 -6.79 1.31
CA ILE A 143 -5.67 -6.01 1.33
C ILE A 143 -5.60 -5.02 2.51
N LYS A 144 -5.57 -3.72 2.20
CA LYS A 144 -5.51 -2.63 3.18
C LYS A 144 -6.29 -1.42 2.69
N ALA A 145 -6.96 -0.74 3.61
CA ALA A 145 -7.60 0.54 3.36
C ALA A 145 -6.61 1.57 2.82
N HIS A 146 -6.99 2.27 1.76
CA HIS A 146 -6.17 3.28 1.12
C HIS A 146 -6.27 4.61 1.89
N GLN A 147 -5.16 5.34 2.00
CA GLN A 147 -5.11 6.62 2.71
C GLN A 147 -5.74 7.78 1.91
N ALA A 148 -5.70 7.68 0.57
CA ALA A 148 -6.03 8.80 -0.32
C ALA A 148 -7.41 8.72 -1.01
N PHE A 149 -8.09 7.57 -0.99
CA PHE A 149 -9.39 7.42 -1.66
C PHE A 149 -10.25 6.37 -0.96
N LYS A 150 -11.56 6.39 -1.24
CA LYS A 150 -12.50 5.36 -0.80
C LYS A 150 -13.19 4.72 -1.99
N GLY A 151 -13.25 3.40 -1.98
CA GLY A 151 -14.00 2.57 -2.92
C GLY A 151 -14.34 1.24 -2.25
N ALA A 152 -15.25 0.46 -2.85
CA ALA A 152 -15.52 -0.91 -2.40
C ALA A 152 -14.24 -1.76 -2.46
N ILE A 153 -13.46 -1.59 -3.54
CA ILE A 153 -12.13 -2.14 -3.72
C ILE A 153 -11.11 -1.01 -3.55
N GLN A 154 -10.02 -1.29 -2.84
CA GLN A 154 -8.93 -0.35 -2.60
C GLN A 154 -7.58 -1.01 -2.95
N SER A 155 -6.82 -1.45 -1.96
CA SER A 155 -5.71 -2.39 -2.20
C SER A 155 -6.27 -3.81 -2.30
N GLY A 156 -5.47 -4.76 -2.78
CA GLY A 156 -5.88 -6.16 -2.90
C GLY A 156 -5.61 -6.76 -4.27
N LEU A 157 -6.28 -7.86 -4.56
CA LEU A 157 -6.01 -8.71 -5.71
C LEU A 157 -6.42 -8.04 -7.02
N ASN A 158 -7.57 -7.37 -7.08
CA ASN A 158 -8.02 -6.67 -8.28
C ASN A 158 -7.13 -5.48 -8.64
N LYS A 159 -6.62 -4.74 -7.64
CA LYS A 159 -5.64 -3.66 -7.88
C LYS A 159 -4.30 -4.19 -8.37
N MET A 160 -3.88 -5.36 -7.87
CA MET A 160 -2.67 -6.02 -8.36
C MET A 160 -2.80 -6.40 -9.83
N LEU A 161 -3.96 -6.90 -10.26
CA LEU A 161 -4.26 -7.15 -11.67
C LEU A 161 -4.26 -5.86 -12.51
N ALA A 162 -5.09 -4.88 -12.13
CA ALA A 162 -5.34 -3.70 -12.96
C ALA A 162 -4.17 -2.70 -13.03
N ILE A 163 -3.50 -2.46 -11.90
CA ILE A 163 -2.41 -1.47 -11.80
C ILE A 163 -1.05 -2.16 -11.70
N GLY A 164 -0.94 -3.20 -10.88
CA GLY A 164 0.32 -3.90 -10.65
C GLY A 164 0.87 -4.51 -11.95
N LEU A 165 0.11 -5.43 -12.54
CA LEU A 165 0.46 -6.06 -13.81
C LEU A 165 0.30 -5.12 -15.00
N GLY A 166 -0.52 -4.08 -14.91
CA GLY A 166 -0.60 -3.04 -15.93
C GLY A 166 0.70 -2.22 -16.10
N LYS A 167 1.68 -2.38 -15.19
CA LYS A 167 2.95 -1.62 -15.18
C LYS A 167 2.68 -0.11 -15.19
N LYS A 168 3.63 0.67 -15.71
CA LYS A 168 3.48 2.11 -15.84
C LYS A 168 2.26 2.48 -16.72
N ALA A 169 2.05 1.79 -17.84
CA ALA A 169 0.96 2.10 -18.77
C ALA A 169 -0.44 1.97 -18.12
N GLY A 170 -0.70 0.88 -17.41
CA GLY A 170 -1.95 0.67 -16.68
C GLY A 170 -2.11 1.61 -15.49
N ALA A 171 -1.03 1.88 -14.75
CA ALA A 171 -1.06 2.87 -13.68
C ALA A 171 -1.43 4.27 -14.22
N ASP A 172 -0.78 4.70 -15.30
CA ASP A 172 -1.02 6.00 -15.93
C ASP A 172 -2.46 6.09 -16.48
N ALA A 173 -2.98 5.04 -17.10
CA ALA A 173 -4.36 5.00 -17.62
C ALA A 173 -5.42 5.17 -16.51
N VAL A 174 -5.26 4.46 -15.39
CA VAL A 174 -6.19 4.57 -14.25
C VAL A 174 -6.04 5.92 -13.53
N HIS A 175 -4.81 6.42 -13.37
CA HIS A 175 -4.59 7.72 -12.75
C HIS A 175 -5.14 8.86 -13.61
N ALA A 176 -4.98 8.80 -14.93
CA ALA A 176 -5.48 9.81 -15.86
C ALA A 176 -7.02 9.86 -15.89
N SER A 177 -7.70 8.72 -15.72
CA SER A 177 -9.16 8.69 -15.65
C SER A 177 -9.72 9.20 -14.32
N GLY A 178 -8.93 9.11 -13.24
CA GLY A 178 -9.39 9.40 -11.88
C GLY A 178 -10.43 8.40 -11.35
N ARG A 179 -10.72 7.32 -12.09
CA ARG A 179 -11.75 6.34 -11.76
C ARG A 179 -11.11 5.16 -11.04
N ILE A 180 -11.27 5.09 -9.72
CA ILE A 180 -10.78 3.96 -8.91
C ILE A 180 -11.89 2.91 -8.68
N ASP A 181 -13.14 3.30 -8.88
CA ASP A 181 -14.31 2.43 -8.79
C ASP A 181 -14.32 1.33 -9.87
N VAL A 182 -13.61 1.53 -10.99
CA VAL A 182 -13.52 0.55 -12.08
C VAL A 182 -12.55 -0.61 -11.81
N LEU A 183 -11.76 -0.58 -10.73
CA LEU A 183 -10.75 -1.61 -10.45
C LEU A 183 -11.34 -3.04 -10.40
N GLY A 184 -12.56 -3.17 -9.89
CA GLY A 184 -13.26 -4.47 -9.87
C GLY A 184 -13.59 -4.96 -11.27
N ALA A 185 -14.18 -4.09 -12.10
CA ALA A 185 -14.54 -4.40 -13.47
C ALA A 185 -13.30 -4.68 -14.35
N MET A 186 -12.20 -3.95 -14.14
CA MET A 186 -10.92 -4.23 -14.80
C MET A 186 -10.37 -5.60 -14.38
N GLY A 187 -10.45 -5.96 -13.10
CA GLY A 187 -10.08 -7.28 -12.62
C GLY A 187 -10.91 -8.40 -13.24
N ASP A 188 -12.24 -8.22 -13.34
CA ASP A 188 -13.15 -9.17 -13.99
C ASP A 188 -12.78 -9.34 -15.47
N PHE A 189 -12.53 -8.24 -16.18
CA PHE A 189 -12.11 -8.26 -17.58
C PHE A 189 -10.77 -8.99 -17.77
N ILE A 190 -9.76 -8.72 -16.95
CA ILE A 190 -8.46 -9.42 -17.01
C ILE A 190 -8.65 -10.92 -16.80
N ARG A 191 -9.42 -11.34 -15.78
CA ARG A 191 -9.69 -12.77 -15.52
C ARG A 191 -10.46 -13.45 -16.65
N SER A 192 -11.24 -12.71 -17.44
CA SER A 192 -11.92 -13.24 -18.63
C SER A 192 -11.02 -13.39 -19.86
N THR A 193 -9.81 -12.81 -19.83
CA THR A 193 -8.91 -12.73 -20.99
C THR A 193 -7.60 -13.51 -20.80
N VAL A 194 -7.15 -13.71 -19.56
CA VAL A 194 -5.93 -14.46 -19.23
C VAL A 194 -6.18 -15.47 -18.11
N PRO A 195 -5.43 -16.60 -18.07
CA PRO A 195 -5.64 -17.66 -17.08
C PRO A 195 -5.13 -17.27 -15.69
N VAL A 196 -5.97 -16.61 -14.89
CA VAL A 196 -5.70 -16.41 -13.45
C VAL A 196 -6.13 -17.65 -12.70
N ILE A 197 -5.19 -18.35 -12.05
CA ILE A 197 -5.44 -19.64 -11.39
C ILE A 197 -6.09 -19.43 -10.02
N PHE A 198 -5.45 -18.60 -9.18
CA PHE A 198 -5.91 -18.23 -7.85
C PHE A 198 -5.17 -16.98 -7.36
N GLY A 199 -5.57 -16.46 -6.21
CA GLY A 199 -4.87 -15.39 -5.51
C GLY A 199 -4.54 -15.75 -4.07
N VAL A 200 -3.58 -15.05 -3.48
CA VAL A 200 -3.28 -15.08 -2.05
C VAL A 200 -3.51 -13.68 -1.49
N ALA A 201 -4.63 -13.52 -0.80
CA ALA A 201 -4.95 -12.29 -0.09
C ALA A 201 -4.23 -12.30 1.26
N ILE A 202 -3.57 -11.19 1.62
CA ILE A 202 -2.86 -11.04 2.90
C ILE A 202 -3.54 -9.94 3.72
N LEU A 203 -3.77 -10.21 5.00
CA LEU A 203 -4.27 -9.25 5.97
C LEU A 203 -3.25 -9.06 7.09
N GLU A 204 -2.98 -7.81 7.46
CA GLU A 204 -2.10 -7.47 8.58
C GLU A 204 -2.91 -6.96 9.77
N ASN A 205 -2.38 -7.17 10.98
CA ASN A 205 -2.94 -6.63 12.21
C ASN A 205 -2.46 -5.18 12.43
N SER A 206 -2.83 -4.59 13.58
CA SER A 206 -2.51 -3.20 13.91
C SER A 206 -1.01 -2.92 14.14
N TYR A 207 -0.19 -3.97 14.22
CA TYR A 207 1.25 -3.92 14.44
C TYR A 207 2.04 -4.23 13.16
N ASP A 208 1.37 -4.21 12.00
CA ASP A 208 1.91 -4.60 10.70
C ASP A 208 2.47 -6.05 10.68
N GLU A 209 1.93 -6.95 11.52
CA GLU A 209 2.22 -8.39 11.47
C GLU A 209 1.16 -9.12 10.63
N THR A 210 1.53 -10.24 10.00
CA THR A 210 0.58 -11.06 9.22
C THR A 210 -0.50 -11.66 10.12
N ARG A 211 -1.71 -11.10 10.04
CA ARG A 211 -2.89 -11.58 10.76
C ARG A 211 -3.43 -12.85 10.15
N ASP A 212 -3.55 -12.84 8.82
CA ASP A 212 -4.14 -13.91 8.05
C ASP A 212 -3.64 -13.87 6.59
N ALA A 213 -3.71 -15.02 5.94
CA ALA A 213 -3.50 -15.15 4.50
C ALA A 213 -4.55 -16.14 3.97
N ALA A 214 -5.21 -15.82 2.88
CA ALA A 214 -6.25 -16.66 2.29
C ALA A 214 -5.91 -17.00 0.84
N VAL A 215 -6.01 -18.27 0.48
CA VAL A 215 -5.99 -18.70 -0.92
C VAL A 215 -7.39 -18.53 -1.49
N VAL A 216 -7.53 -17.72 -2.54
CA VAL A 216 -8.81 -17.23 -3.05
C VAL A 216 -8.99 -17.68 -4.49
N ALA A 217 -10.16 -18.24 -4.81
CA ALA A 217 -10.54 -18.53 -6.19
C ALA A 217 -10.74 -17.23 -7.00
N PRO A 218 -10.46 -17.22 -8.32
CA PRO A 218 -10.50 -15.99 -9.12
C PRO A 218 -11.83 -15.22 -9.08
N ASP A 219 -12.96 -15.92 -9.03
CA ASP A 219 -14.31 -15.36 -8.95
C ASP A 219 -14.60 -14.68 -7.59
N ALA A 220 -13.96 -15.13 -6.52
CA ALA A 220 -14.11 -14.58 -5.18
C ALA A 220 -13.23 -13.34 -4.89
N PHE A 221 -12.36 -12.92 -5.81
CA PHE A 221 -11.43 -11.80 -5.58
C PHE A 221 -12.13 -10.51 -5.14
N LYS A 222 -13.25 -10.17 -5.78
CA LYS A 222 -14.02 -8.95 -5.48
C LYS A 222 -14.64 -8.99 -4.09
N GLU A 223 -15.14 -10.17 -3.69
CA GLU A 223 -15.71 -10.39 -2.36
C GLU A 223 -14.63 -10.21 -1.29
N TYR A 224 -13.49 -10.88 -1.43
CA TYR A 224 -12.37 -10.77 -0.50
C TYR A 224 -11.81 -9.35 -0.42
N ASP A 225 -11.53 -8.70 -1.56
CA ASP A 225 -11.08 -7.32 -1.60
C ASP A 225 -12.06 -6.40 -0.84
N THR A 226 -13.37 -6.60 -1.01
CA THR A 226 -14.39 -5.79 -0.33
C THR A 226 -14.48 -6.08 1.17
N ALA A 227 -14.47 -7.37 1.55
CA ALA A 227 -14.61 -7.80 2.93
C ALA A 227 -13.38 -7.44 3.77
N TRP A 228 -12.19 -7.77 3.28
CA TRP A 228 -10.94 -7.57 4.03
C TRP A 228 -10.50 -6.10 4.05
N VAL A 229 -10.90 -5.28 3.09
CA VAL A 229 -10.74 -3.81 3.22
C VAL A 229 -11.56 -3.31 4.43
N LYS A 230 -12.78 -3.82 4.67
CA LYS A 230 -13.57 -3.44 5.84
C LYS A 230 -12.91 -3.93 7.13
N GLU A 231 -12.43 -5.18 7.16
CA GLU A 231 -11.72 -5.71 8.32
C GLU A 231 -10.44 -4.92 8.63
N SER A 232 -9.62 -4.63 7.61
CA SER A 232 -8.40 -3.84 7.78
C SER A 232 -8.68 -2.47 8.42
N ARG A 233 -9.84 -1.85 8.14
CA ARG A 233 -10.26 -0.57 8.77
C ARG A 233 -10.63 -0.71 10.24
N LEU A 234 -11.13 -1.87 10.66
CA LEU A 234 -11.44 -2.14 12.05
C LEU A 234 -10.16 -2.38 12.85
N LEU A 235 -9.14 -2.96 12.21
CA LEU A 235 -7.83 -3.23 12.79
C LEU A 235 -6.94 -1.98 12.88
N MET A 236 -7.19 -0.92 12.10
CA MET A 236 -6.37 0.29 12.18
C MET A 236 -6.51 1.00 13.54
N PRO A 237 -5.39 1.45 14.15
CA PRO A 237 -5.42 2.30 15.33
C PRO A 237 -6.11 3.63 15.01
N LYS A 238 -6.66 4.26 16.05
CA LYS A 238 -7.41 5.53 15.94
C LYS A 238 -7.11 6.39 17.14
N ILE A 239 -7.09 7.70 16.95
CA ILE A 239 -7.14 8.65 18.07
C ILE A 239 -8.48 8.41 18.80
N PRO A 240 -8.47 8.00 20.09
CA PRO A 240 -9.69 7.56 20.79
C PRO A 240 -10.53 8.74 21.32
N ILE A 241 -10.32 9.95 20.80
CA ILE A 241 -10.97 11.18 21.22
C ILE A 241 -11.55 11.85 19.98
N ARG A 242 -12.82 12.28 20.06
CA ARG A 242 -13.56 12.82 18.90
C ARG A 242 -13.51 14.34 18.79
N GLU A 243 -13.35 15.05 19.90
CA GLU A 243 -13.23 16.50 19.92
C GLU A 243 -11.78 16.84 20.21
N LEU A 244 -11.11 17.40 19.21
CA LEU A 244 -9.69 17.74 19.26
C LEU A 244 -9.57 19.19 18.86
N ASP A 245 -8.71 19.95 19.53
CA ASP A 245 -8.32 21.29 19.08
C ASP A 245 -7.15 21.24 18.10
N MET A 246 -6.34 20.18 18.16
CA MET A 246 -5.16 19.99 17.34
C MET A 246 -4.69 18.53 17.33
N VAL A 247 -3.99 18.15 16.27
CA VAL A 247 -3.17 16.93 16.20
C VAL A 247 -1.71 17.31 16.00
N ILE A 248 -0.81 16.71 16.79
CA ILE A 248 0.64 16.88 16.65
C ILE A 248 1.27 15.53 16.34
N VAL A 249 1.94 15.44 15.20
CA VAL A 249 2.71 14.27 14.78
C VAL A 249 4.19 14.51 15.07
N GLN A 250 4.79 13.62 15.86
CA GLN A 250 6.21 13.77 16.24
C GLN A 250 7.16 13.63 15.06
N LYS A 251 6.95 12.61 14.21
CA LYS A 251 7.78 12.33 13.03
C LYS A 251 6.91 11.90 11.86
N MET A 252 7.22 12.39 10.67
CA MET A 252 6.66 11.90 9.41
C MET A 252 7.73 11.21 8.56
N GLY A 253 7.29 10.30 7.70
CA GLY A 253 8.15 9.67 6.71
C GLY A 253 7.45 8.62 5.87
N LYS A 254 8.02 8.35 4.69
CA LYS A 254 7.50 7.34 3.77
C LYS A 254 7.52 5.93 4.33
N ASP A 255 8.44 5.68 5.26
CA ASP A 255 8.58 4.46 6.04
C ASP A 255 7.42 4.28 7.04
N ILE A 256 6.81 5.36 7.52
CA ILE A 256 5.62 5.31 8.37
C ILE A 256 4.36 5.12 7.51
N SER A 257 4.22 5.93 6.46
CA SER A 257 3.08 5.90 5.55
C SER A 257 3.50 6.41 4.18
N GLY A 258 2.94 5.86 3.10
CA GLY A 258 3.28 6.29 1.73
C GLY A 258 3.08 7.80 1.48
N SER A 259 2.22 8.46 2.26
CA SER A 259 1.99 9.91 2.24
C SER A 259 2.73 10.69 3.35
N GLY A 260 3.71 10.09 4.01
CA GLY A 260 4.47 10.69 5.12
C GLY A 260 3.78 10.55 6.48
N MET A 261 2.45 10.70 6.53
CA MET A 261 1.62 10.49 7.73
C MET A 261 0.41 9.59 7.39
N ASP A 262 -0.11 8.87 8.38
CA ASP A 262 -1.30 8.03 8.20
C ASP A 262 -2.59 8.82 8.48
N THR A 263 -3.26 9.25 7.40
CA THR A 263 -4.51 10.01 7.46
C THR A 263 -5.70 9.19 7.94
N ASN A 264 -5.62 7.85 7.91
CA ASN A 264 -6.68 7.02 8.50
C ASN A 264 -6.61 7.02 10.03
N VAL A 265 -5.40 7.06 10.60
CA VAL A 265 -5.19 7.14 12.06
C VAL A 265 -5.49 8.55 12.58
N ILE A 266 -5.00 9.59 11.88
CA ILE A 266 -5.29 11.00 12.18
C ILE A 266 -6.80 11.27 12.08
N GLY A 267 -7.50 10.55 11.19
CA GLY A 267 -8.94 10.64 11.05
C GLY A 267 -9.41 11.80 10.18
N PHE A 268 -8.53 12.53 9.49
CA PHE A 268 -8.90 13.48 8.44
C PHE A 268 -7.72 13.70 7.49
N THR A 269 -8.00 14.30 6.33
CA THR A 269 -6.96 14.80 5.43
C THR A 269 -7.38 16.15 4.83
N ARG A 270 -6.39 16.94 4.43
CA ARG A 270 -6.60 18.21 3.71
C ARG A 270 -6.92 18.00 2.22
N ARG A 271 -6.84 16.76 1.72
CA ARG A 271 -7.17 16.42 0.32
C ARG A 271 -8.65 16.10 0.10
N LEU A 272 -9.33 15.59 1.13
CA LEU A 272 -10.70 15.08 1.13
C LEU A 272 -11.16 15.02 2.60
N VAL A 273 -12.42 15.33 2.93
CA VAL A 273 -12.94 15.03 4.28
C VAL A 273 -13.20 13.51 4.35
N ILE A 274 -12.15 12.72 4.59
CA ILE A 274 -12.19 11.27 4.44
C ILE A 274 -12.84 10.59 5.66
N THR A 275 -13.07 11.25 6.78
CA THR A 275 -13.65 10.58 7.96
C THR A 275 -14.41 11.57 8.82
N GLY A 276 -15.33 11.06 9.64
CA GLY A 276 -16.22 11.86 10.50
C GLY A 276 -15.53 12.60 11.66
N GLN A 277 -14.22 12.84 11.58
CA GLN A 277 -13.48 13.75 12.45
C GLN A 277 -13.45 15.13 11.78
N VAL A 278 -13.79 16.17 12.53
CA VAL A 278 -13.65 17.55 12.03
C VAL A 278 -12.17 17.87 11.87
N ALA A 279 -11.84 18.48 10.74
CA ALA A 279 -10.49 18.92 10.43
C ALA A 279 -10.03 20.00 11.42
N VAL A 280 -8.95 19.74 12.15
CA VAL A 280 -8.34 20.64 13.16
C VAL A 280 -6.89 20.94 12.78
N PRO A 281 -6.24 22.00 13.30
CA PRO A 281 -4.81 22.23 13.10
C PRO A 281 -3.96 20.95 13.22
N LEU A 282 -3.15 20.68 12.20
CA LEU A 282 -2.22 19.54 12.16
C LEU A 282 -0.80 20.08 12.14
N ALA A 283 0.01 19.70 13.13
CA ALA A 283 1.45 19.95 13.12
C ALA A 283 2.25 18.67 12.91
N VAL A 284 3.41 18.81 12.28
CA VAL A 284 4.43 17.77 12.23
C VAL A 284 5.77 18.33 12.71
N LEU A 285 6.42 17.62 13.63
CA LEU A 285 7.56 18.17 14.36
C LEU A 285 8.92 17.79 13.78
N ASP A 286 9.03 16.68 13.07
CA ASP A 286 10.29 16.19 12.51
C ASP A 286 10.10 15.16 11.38
N LEU A 287 11.20 14.76 10.79
CA LEU A 287 11.32 13.74 9.75
C LEU A 287 11.98 12.46 10.31
N THR A 288 11.57 11.29 9.85
CA THR A 288 12.28 10.03 10.17
C THR A 288 13.61 9.97 9.42
N GLU A 289 14.62 9.34 10.03
CA GLU A 289 15.95 9.20 9.41
C GLU A 289 15.89 8.39 8.11
N LYS A 290 15.02 7.38 8.05
CA LYS A 290 14.83 6.48 6.88
C LYS A 290 14.32 7.18 5.61
N THR A 291 13.87 8.42 5.70
CA THR A 291 13.43 9.19 4.52
C THR A 291 14.59 9.82 3.77
N GLU A 292 15.77 9.90 4.38
CA GLU A 292 16.94 10.58 3.81
C GLU A 292 16.62 12.02 3.34
N GLY A 293 15.78 12.72 4.11
CA GLY A 293 15.36 14.10 3.79
C GLY A 293 14.13 14.21 2.88
N ASN A 294 13.58 13.10 2.39
CA ASN A 294 12.37 13.13 1.56
C ASN A 294 11.11 13.46 2.38
N ALA A 295 10.63 14.69 2.26
CA ALA A 295 9.46 15.19 3.00
C ALA A 295 8.16 15.14 2.18
N MET A 296 8.03 14.19 1.24
CA MET A 296 6.79 14.03 0.48
C MET A 296 5.60 13.80 1.43
N GLY A 297 4.61 14.69 1.34
CA GLY A 297 3.42 14.66 2.20
C GLY A 297 3.43 15.66 3.34
N ILE A 298 4.50 16.46 3.50
CA ILE A 298 4.58 17.52 4.52
C ILE A 298 3.43 18.52 4.39
N GLY A 299 2.98 18.79 3.15
CA GLY A 299 1.84 19.67 2.89
C GLY A 299 0.47 19.14 3.34
N LEU A 300 0.42 17.98 4.01
CA LEU A 300 -0.75 17.56 4.78
C LEU A 300 -0.90 18.37 6.08
N ALA A 301 0.20 18.84 6.67
CA ALA A 301 0.21 19.63 7.89
C ALA A 301 -0.02 21.12 7.61
N ASP A 302 -0.54 21.83 8.61
CA ASP A 302 -0.69 23.29 8.59
C ASP A 302 0.53 23.99 9.22
N LEU A 303 1.14 23.35 10.23
CA LEU A 303 2.29 23.84 10.97
C LEU A 303 3.45 22.83 10.94
N THR A 304 4.68 23.35 10.95
CA THR A 304 5.89 22.53 11.07
C THR A 304 6.97 23.28 11.85
N THR A 305 8.06 22.58 12.19
CA THR A 305 9.23 23.19 12.84
C THR A 305 10.31 23.53 11.82
N ARG A 306 11.12 24.55 12.15
CA ARG A 306 12.35 24.89 11.40
C ARG A 306 13.29 23.68 11.30
N ARG A 307 13.42 22.91 12.38
CA ARG A 307 14.19 21.66 12.44
C ARG A 307 13.79 20.65 11.36
N LEU A 308 12.50 20.47 11.10
CA LEU A 308 12.05 19.58 10.03
C LEU A 308 12.41 20.17 8.66
N VAL A 309 12.10 21.45 8.43
CA VAL A 309 12.32 22.11 7.13
C VAL A 309 13.78 22.12 6.71
N GLU A 310 14.70 22.31 7.66
CA GLU A 310 16.15 22.28 7.41
C GLU A 310 16.67 20.87 7.04
N LYS A 311 15.94 19.80 7.37
CA LYS A 311 16.28 18.43 6.98
C LYS A 311 15.78 18.05 5.59
N ILE A 312 14.99 18.89 4.93
CA ILE A 312 14.35 18.53 3.66
C ILE A 312 15.38 18.51 2.53
N ASP A 313 15.50 17.36 1.87
CA ASP A 313 16.04 17.27 0.52
C ASP A 313 14.93 17.64 -0.48
N TYR A 314 15.01 18.85 -1.00
CA TYR A 314 14.06 19.38 -1.97
C TYR A 314 14.11 18.65 -3.32
N GLY A 315 15.29 18.18 -3.76
CA GLY A 315 15.43 17.45 -5.02
C GLY A 315 14.66 16.13 -4.97
N SER A 316 14.90 15.36 -3.91
CA SER A 316 14.21 14.08 -3.66
C SER A 316 12.71 14.27 -3.40
N THR A 317 12.33 15.32 -2.67
CA THR A 317 10.93 15.63 -2.37
C THR A 317 10.17 16.02 -3.63
N TYR A 318 10.71 16.95 -4.44
CA TYR A 318 10.04 17.46 -5.63
C TYR A 318 9.99 16.45 -6.76
N THR A 319 11.03 15.65 -6.96
CA THR A 319 11.00 14.53 -7.92
C THR A 319 9.77 13.64 -7.68
N ASN A 320 9.53 13.29 -6.42
CA ASN A 320 8.39 12.46 -6.05
C ASN A 320 7.05 13.18 -6.15
N VAL A 321 6.98 14.46 -5.76
CA VAL A 321 5.77 15.27 -5.88
C VAL A 321 5.36 15.40 -7.35
N LEU A 322 6.30 15.74 -8.24
CA LEU A 322 6.10 15.87 -9.68
C LEU A 322 5.64 14.54 -10.30
N ALA A 323 6.30 13.43 -9.95
CA ALA A 323 5.94 12.11 -10.45
C ALA A 323 4.50 11.69 -10.10
N THR A 324 3.97 12.14 -8.95
CA THR A 324 2.58 11.87 -8.55
C THR A 324 1.55 12.86 -9.10
N GLY A 325 1.98 14.02 -9.60
CA GLY A 325 1.09 15.12 -9.98
C GLY A 325 0.38 15.81 -8.81
N VAL A 326 0.62 15.40 -7.55
CA VAL A 326 -0.05 15.98 -6.38
C VAL A 326 0.82 17.04 -5.72
N TYR A 327 0.92 18.20 -6.37
CA TYR A 327 1.78 19.32 -5.96
C TYR A 327 1.56 19.79 -4.52
N SER A 328 0.33 19.65 -3.98
CA SER A 328 0.03 19.99 -2.59
C SER A 328 0.81 19.14 -1.57
N ALA A 329 1.31 17.95 -1.92
CA ALA A 329 2.09 17.11 -0.99
C ALA A 329 3.42 17.75 -0.56
N GLY A 330 4.01 18.58 -1.43
CA GLY A 330 5.31 19.21 -1.20
C GLY A 330 5.23 20.64 -0.70
N ARG A 331 4.04 21.18 -0.44
CA ARG A 331 3.88 22.55 0.08
C ARG A 331 4.45 22.62 1.49
N ILE A 332 5.37 23.55 1.71
CA ILE A 332 5.94 23.77 3.04
C ILE A 332 4.90 24.47 3.92
N PRO A 333 4.53 23.88 5.08
CA PRO A 333 3.58 24.49 6.03
C PRO A 333 4.17 25.73 6.70
N VAL A 334 3.35 26.43 7.49
CA VAL A 334 3.84 27.53 8.33
C VAL A 334 4.93 26.99 9.26
N THR A 335 6.13 27.55 9.14
CA THR A 335 7.33 27.06 9.82
C THR A 335 7.60 27.92 11.04
N LEU A 336 7.60 27.30 12.23
CA LEU A 336 7.87 27.94 13.51
C LEU A 336 9.22 27.45 14.06
N ASP A 337 9.84 28.21 14.98
CA ASP A 337 11.22 27.94 15.35
C ASP A 337 11.37 26.66 16.19
N ASN A 338 10.32 26.29 16.93
CA ASN A 338 10.35 25.16 17.86
C ASN A 338 8.94 24.63 18.21
N ASP A 339 8.91 23.47 18.88
CA ASP A 339 7.69 22.79 19.31
C ASP A 339 6.81 23.65 20.24
N LYS A 340 7.44 24.53 21.06
CA LYS A 340 6.72 25.43 21.97
C LYS A 340 5.91 26.48 21.22
N GLU A 341 6.46 27.06 20.16
CA GLU A 341 5.75 28.04 19.33
C GLU A 341 4.56 27.45 18.60
N ILE A 342 4.63 26.18 18.20
CA ILE A 342 3.50 25.45 17.63
C ILE A 342 2.34 25.39 18.65
N LEU A 343 2.64 24.98 19.88
CA LEU A 343 1.65 24.91 20.95
C LEU A 343 1.07 26.28 21.28
N ASP A 344 1.93 27.30 21.45
CA ASP A 344 1.50 28.67 21.75
C ASP A 344 0.60 29.22 20.64
N THR A 345 0.93 28.97 19.38
CA THR A 345 0.15 29.44 18.22
C THR A 345 -1.28 28.91 18.23
N VAL A 346 -1.46 27.62 18.56
CA VAL A 346 -2.80 27.01 18.58
C VAL A 346 -3.56 27.41 19.84
N LEU A 347 -2.92 27.31 21.01
CA LEU A 347 -3.59 27.60 22.28
C LEU A 347 -4.06 29.07 22.35
N HIS A 348 -3.34 30.02 21.76
CA HIS A 348 -3.79 31.43 21.70
C HIS A 348 -5.10 31.64 20.92
N ARG A 349 -5.50 30.69 20.09
CA ARG A 349 -6.76 30.77 19.30
C ARG A 349 -7.94 30.10 19.99
N LEU A 350 -7.73 29.39 21.11
CA LEU A 350 -8.79 28.71 21.84
C LEU A 350 -9.47 29.68 22.80
N GLU A 351 -10.81 29.66 22.84
CA GLU A 351 -11.59 30.46 23.81
C GLU A 351 -11.31 30.03 25.27
N HIS A 352 -10.98 28.74 25.47
CA HIS A 352 -10.72 28.14 26.78
C HIS A 352 -9.50 27.20 26.77
N PRO A 353 -8.26 27.70 26.67
CA PRO A 353 -7.05 26.88 26.46
C PRO A 353 -6.68 25.97 27.66
N ASP A 354 -7.31 26.17 28.83
CA ASP A 354 -7.07 25.41 30.06
C ASP A 354 -8.09 24.27 30.30
N LYS A 355 -9.17 24.20 29.51
CA LYS A 355 -10.21 23.16 29.59
C LYS A 355 -9.98 22.12 28.51
#